data_AF-A0A1V4FL69-F1
#
_entry.id   AF-A0A1V4FL69-F1
#
_cell.length_a   1.000
_cell.length_b   1.000
_cell.length_c   1.000
_cell.angle_alpha   90.00
_cell.angle_beta   90.00
_cell.angle_gamma   90.00
#
_symmetry.space_group_name_H-M   'P 1'
#
loop_
_entity.id
_entity.type
_entity.pdbx_description
1 polymer ?
#
loop_
_entity_poly.entity_id
_entity_poly.type
_entity_poly.pdbx_seq_one_letter_code
_entity_poly.pdbx_strand_id
1 'polypeptide(L)'
;MGTTILSFQNRVVIETLHNEGRSLRYIANYLGFSKTTIFNELHRLNGEYQAELAQSDFERKVGQRGRKSSLTKNLKHLIEEKIQTQKWSPEQVAHVVGIAYKTVYNWIDQGLLDVQLPDLPDHGIRRHRAKEKRGTFSHGRSIEERPHKIETRQEFGHFEADTVLSGKRKGQAVATFVERKSRLTIVKRLHGRDSQSMTQAVLELASQ
;
A
#
# COMPACT_ATOMS: atom_id res chain seq x y z
N MET A 1 20.91 -32.35 -15.56
CA MET A 1 19.56 -31.74 -15.52
C MET A 1 19.34 -31.04 -16.85
N GLY A 2 18.63 -31.68 -17.77
CA GLY A 2 18.41 -31.15 -19.12
C GLY A 2 17.38 -30.03 -19.09
N THR A 3 17.68 -28.91 -19.75
CA THR A 3 16.71 -27.84 -20.02
C THR A 3 15.55 -28.41 -20.83
N THR A 4 14.32 -28.22 -20.39
CA THR A 4 13.11 -28.69 -21.09
C THR A 4 12.72 -27.82 -22.28
N ILE A 5 13.40 -26.69 -22.47
CA ILE A 5 13.08 -25.67 -23.47
C ILE A 5 14.25 -25.57 -24.46
N LEU A 6 13.95 -25.65 -25.75
CA LEU A 6 14.92 -25.39 -26.81
C LEU A 6 15.34 -23.91 -26.78
N SER A 7 16.63 -23.63 -26.70
CA SER A 7 17.20 -22.30 -26.88
C SER A 7 17.26 -21.93 -28.37
N PHE A 8 17.54 -20.66 -28.67
CA PHE A 8 17.79 -20.23 -30.05
C PHE A 8 18.95 -21.00 -30.68
N GLN A 9 20.05 -21.21 -29.94
CA GLN A 9 21.19 -22.01 -30.40
C GLN A 9 20.79 -23.44 -30.75
N ASN A 10 19.94 -24.08 -29.94
CA ASN A 10 19.43 -25.41 -30.26
C ASN A 10 18.61 -25.41 -31.56
N ARG A 11 17.81 -24.36 -31.80
CA ARG A 11 17.02 -24.22 -33.03
C ARG A 11 17.89 -24.09 -34.28
N VAL A 12 18.98 -23.32 -34.20
CA VAL A 12 19.97 -23.17 -35.29
C VAL A 12 20.63 -24.52 -35.59
N VAL A 13 21.01 -25.28 -34.55
CA VAL A 13 21.60 -26.63 -34.75
C VAL A 13 20.58 -27.61 -35.37
N ILE A 14 19.30 -27.51 -35.00
CA ILE A 14 18.25 -28.32 -35.63
C ILE A 14 18.15 -28.00 -37.13
N GLU A 15 18.16 -26.72 -37.49
CA GLU A 15 18.10 -26.26 -38.88
C GLU A 15 19.28 -26.77 -39.71
N THR A 16 20.51 -26.58 -39.23
CA THR A 16 21.72 -26.99 -39.96
C THR A 16 21.76 -28.50 -40.17
N LEU A 17 21.55 -29.30 -39.11
CA LEU A 17 21.59 -30.76 -39.21
C LEU A 17 20.43 -31.33 -40.02
N HIS A 18 19.26 -30.67 -40.02
CA HIS A 18 18.14 -31.06 -40.87
C HIS A 18 18.46 -30.82 -42.35
N ASN A 19 19.08 -29.68 -42.69
CA ASN A 19 19.49 -29.35 -44.06
C ASN A 19 20.62 -30.26 -44.57
N GLU A 20 21.47 -30.78 -43.68
CA GLU A 20 22.44 -31.85 -43.99
C GLU A 20 21.80 -33.24 -44.19
N GLY A 21 20.48 -33.38 -44.04
CA GLY A 21 19.78 -34.66 -44.20
C GLY A 21 19.99 -35.63 -43.03
N ARG A 22 20.38 -35.15 -41.84
CA ARG A 22 20.55 -36.01 -40.66
C ARG A 22 19.19 -36.48 -40.15
N SER A 23 19.15 -37.73 -39.64
CA SER A 23 17.92 -38.28 -39.08
C SER A 23 17.49 -37.55 -37.80
N LEU A 24 16.17 -37.50 -37.54
CA LEU A 24 15.63 -36.91 -36.30
C LEU A 24 16.22 -37.55 -35.03
N ARG A 25 16.56 -38.85 -35.09
CA ARG A 25 17.18 -39.57 -33.96
C ARG A 25 18.59 -39.07 -33.69
N TYR A 26 19.35 -38.78 -34.75
CA TYR A 26 20.69 -38.22 -34.65
C TYR A 26 20.66 -36.83 -34.00
N ILE A 27 19.80 -35.92 -34.50
CA ILE A 27 19.66 -34.56 -33.98
C ILE A 27 19.24 -34.59 -32.50
N ALA A 28 18.28 -35.46 -32.16
CA ALA A 28 17.82 -35.64 -30.78
C ALA A 28 18.94 -36.09 -29.84
N ASN A 29 19.73 -37.09 -30.24
CA ASN A 29 20.87 -37.57 -29.46
C ASN A 29 21.97 -36.49 -29.33
N TYR A 30 22.23 -35.73 -30.40
CA TYR A 30 23.25 -34.67 -30.42
C TYR A 30 22.92 -33.54 -29.44
N LEU A 31 21.65 -33.11 -29.40
CA LEU A 31 21.20 -32.02 -28.52
C LEU A 31 20.75 -32.49 -27.12
N GLY A 32 20.65 -33.81 -26.89
CA GLY A 32 20.16 -34.36 -25.63
C GLY A 32 18.65 -34.19 -25.40
N PHE A 33 17.85 -34.10 -26.47
CA PHE A 33 16.39 -34.00 -26.41
C PHE A 33 15.70 -35.29 -26.90
N SER A 34 14.40 -35.40 -26.67
CA SER A 34 13.63 -36.51 -27.23
C SER A 34 13.44 -36.35 -28.75
N LYS A 35 13.35 -37.46 -29.49
CA LYS A 35 13.00 -37.46 -30.94
C LYS A 35 11.71 -36.67 -31.20
N THR A 36 10.73 -36.80 -30.30
CA THR A 36 9.43 -36.13 -30.39
C THR A 36 9.56 -34.62 -30.25
N THR A 37 10.47 -34.14 -29.41
CA THR A 37 10.75 -32.70 -29.26
C THR A 37 11.28 -32.11 -30.58
N ILE A 38 12.25 -32.79 -31.21
CA ILE A 38 12.80 -32.35 -32.50
C ILE A 38 11.75 -32.42 -33.61
N PHE A 39 10.96 -33.49 -33.65
CA PHE A 39 9.86 -33.64 -34.61
C PHE A 39 8.86 -32.48 -34.49
N ASN A 40 8.39 -32.19 -33.27
CA ASN A 40 7.44 -31.10 -33.02
C ASN A 40 8.03 -29.73 -33.35
N GLU A 41 9.34 -29.53 -33.12
CA GLU A 41 10.01 -28.28 -33.46
C GLU A 41 10.08 -28.06 -34.98
N LEU A 42 10.47 -29.08 -35.75
CA LEU A 42 10.52 -29.01 -37.22
C LEU A 42 9.14 -28.77 -37.83
N HIS A 43 8.07 -29.27 -37.21
CA HIS A 43 6.69 -29.08 -37.65
C HIS A 43 5.98 -27.89 -36.94
N ARG A 44 6.74 -27.00 -36.29
CA ARG A 44 6.18 -25.85 -35.55
C ARG A 44 5.43 -24.88 -36.47
N LEU A 45 5.95 -24.69 -37.68
CA LEU A 45 5.45 -23.72 -38.67
C LEU A 45 5.08 -24.46 -39.97
N ASN A 46 4.17 -23.86 -40.74
CA ASN A 46 3.83 -24.36 -42.07
C ASN A 46 4.89 -23.89 -43.07
N GLY A 47 5.65 -24.83 -43.64
CA GLY A 47 6.70 -24.53 -44.62
C GLY A 47 8.04 -25.14 -44.24
N GLU A 48 9.10 -24.67 -44.89
CA GLU A 48 10.46 -25.06 -44.55
C GLU A 48 10.84 -24.54 -43.17
N TYR A 49 11.53 -25.36 -42.38
CA TYR A 49 11.91 -25.01 -41.03
C TYR A 49 13.04 -23.97 -41.04
N GLN A 50 12.83 -22.85 -40.36
CA GLN A 50 13.82 -21.79 -40.15
C GLN A 50 13.93 -21.46 -38.66
N ALA A 51 15.15 -21.44 -38.11
CA ALA A 51 15.36 -21.26 -36.67
C ALA A 51 14.86 -19.89 -36.17
N GLU A 52 15.04 -18.82 -36.95
CA GLU A 52 14.62 -17.47 -36.60
C GLU A 52 13.09 -17.35 -36.50
N LEU A 53 12.36 -17.93 -37.46
CA LEU A 53 10.89 -17.94 -37.44
C LEU A 53 10.37 -18.78 -36.28
N ALA A 54 10.99 -19.94 -36.03
CA ALA A 54 10.63 -20.82 -34.92
C ALA A 54 10.83 -20.15 -33.55
N GLN A 55 11.93 -19.40 -33.41
CA GLN A 55 12.20 -18.59 -32.21
C GLN A 55 11.17 -17.47 -32.05
N SER A 56 10.88 -16.72 -33.11
CA SER A 56 9.89 -15.65 -33.10
C SER A 56 8.49 -16.16 -32.72
N ASP A 57 8.06 -17.31 -33.23
CA ASP A 57 6.79 -17.94 -32.84
C ASP A 57 6.80 -18.37 -31.36
N PHE A 58 7.91 -18.94 -30.88
CA PHE A 58 8.06 -19.29 -29.48
C PHE A 58 7.92 -18.06 -28.58
N GLU A 59 8.66 -16.98 -28.85
CA GLU A 59 8.60 -15.73 -28.08
C GLU A 59 7.20 -15.12 -28.09
N ARG A 60 6.56 -15.08 -29.27
CA ARG A 60 5.18 -14.62 -29.41
C ARG A 60 4.22 -15.43 -28.54
N LYS A 61 4.28 -16.76 -28.59
CA LYS A 61 3.42 -17.64 -27.77
C LYS A 61 3.73 -17.54 -26.28
N VAL A 62 5.00 -17.37 -25.91
CA VAL A 62 5.41 -17.16 -24.52
C VAL A 62 4.87 -15.84 -23.99
N GLY A 63 4.93 -14.76 -24.78
CA GLY A 63 4.33 -13.46 -24.43
C GLY A 63 2.81 -13.48 -24.30
N GLN A 64 2.14 -14.49 -24.88
CA GLN A 64 0.70 -14.72 -24.73
C GLN A 64 0.35 -15.56 -23.49
N ARG A 65 1.34 -16.14 -22.80
CA ARG A 65 1.10 -16.89 -21.57
C ARG A 65 0.83 -15.95 -20.41
N GLY A 66 0.08 -16.45 -19.44
CA GLY A 66 -0.23 -15.73 -18.21
C GLY A 66 -1.58 -15.00 -18.26
N ARG A 67 -1.97 -14.46 -17.11
CA ARG A 67 -3.22 -13.71 -16.96
C ARG A 67 -3.05 -12.33 -17.57
N LYS A 68 -3.86 -11.99 -18.57
CA LYS A 68 -3.92 -10.64 -19.13
C LYS A 68 -4.32 -9.65 -18.03
N SER A 69 -3.72 -8.46 -18.05
CA SER A 69 -4.09 -7.39 -17.13
C SER A 69 -5.57 -7.03 -17.31
N SER A 70 -6.30 -6.87 -16.20
CA SER A 70 -7.67 -6.34 -16.22
C SER A 70 -7.71 -4.82 -16.35
N LEU A 71 -6.55 -4.17 -16.53
CA LEU A 71 -6.44 -2.73 -16.70
C LEU A 71 -6.94 -2.30 -18.07
N THR A 72 -8.19 -1.83 -18.13
CA THR A 72 -8.76 -1.19 -19.32
C THR A 72 -8.36 0.29 -19.38
N LYS A 73 -8.47 0.92 -20.55
CA LYS A 73 -8.18 2.36 -20.71
C LYS A 73 -9.01 3.25 -19.79
N ASN A 74 -10.31 2.95 -19.66
CA ASN A 74 -11.22 3.70 -18.79
C ASN A 74 -10.86 3.52 -17.32
N LEU A 75 -10.49 2.29 -16.93
CA LEU A 75 -10.08 2.02 -15.56
C LEU A 75 -8.75 2.71 -15.22
N LYS A 76 -7.80 2.71 -16.15
CA LYS A 76 -6.54 3.44 -16.04
C LYS A 76 -6.79 4.93 -15.78
N HIS A 77 -7.58 5.57 -16.64
CA HIS A 77 -7.91 6.99 -16.49
C HIS A 77 -8.59 7.30 -15.16
N LEU A 78 -9.55 6.46 -14.74
CA LEU A 78 -10.24 6.63 -13.46
C LEU A 78 -9.28 6.56 -12.26
N ILE A 79 -8.35 5.60 -12.28
CA ILE A 79 -7.36 5.44 -11.22
C ILE A 79 -6.41 6.64 -11.18
N GLU A 80 -5.90 7.05 -12.35
CA GLU A 80 -4.98 8.20 -12.48
C GLU A 80 -5.64 9.50 -11.99
N GLU A 81 -6.87 9.78 -12.43
CA GLU A 81 -7.63 10.97 -11.99
C GLU A 81 -7.83 10.99 -10.47
N LYS A 82 -8.21 9.86 -9.86
CA LYS A 82 -8.44 9.78 -8.41
C LYS A 82 -7.15 9.97 -7.61
N ILE A 83 -6.02 9.44 -8.08
CA ILE A 83 -4.74 9.57 -7.38
C ILE A 83 -4.17 10.98 -7.60
N GLN A 84 -4.07 11.45 -8.85
CA GLN A 84 -3.40 12.71 -9.17
C GLN A 84 -4.23 13.94 -8.77
N THR A 85 -5.52 13.96 -9.10
CA THR A 85 -6.39 15.14 -8.88
C THR A 85 -7.01 15.13 -7.50
N GLN A 86 -7.61 14.01 -7.10
CA GLN A 86 -8.33 13.92 -5.82
C GLN A 86 -7.42 13.53 -4.65
N LYS A 87 -6.15 13.19 -4.91
CA LYS A 87 -5.15 12.81 -3.90
C LYS A 87 -5.61 11.63 -3.03
N TRP A 88 -6.31 10.66 -3.64
CA TRP A 88 -6.67 9.42 -2.97
C TRP A 88 -5.47 8.47 -2.84
N SER A 89 -5.44 7.70 -1.76
CA SER A 89 -4.49 6.59 -1.62
C SER A 89 -4.83 5.44 -2.59
N PRO A 90 -3.83 4.66 -3.03
CA PRO A 90 -4.06 3.45 -3.84
C PRO A 90 -5.07 2.48 -3.19
N GLU A 91 -5.06 2.36 -1.86
CA GLU A 91 -6.01 1.54 -1.11
C GLU A 91 -7.46 2.06 -1.23
N GLN A 92 -7.68 3.38 -1.13
CA GLN A 92 -9.00 3.98 -1.29
C GLN A 92 -9.53 3.79 -2.72
N VAL A 93 -8.67 3.98 -3.73
CA VAL A 93 -9.05 3.76 -5.12
C VAL A 93 -9.41 2.30 -5.35
N ALA A 94 -8.58 1.38 -4.87
CA ALA A 94 -8.83 -0.05 -4.98
C ALA A 94 -10.17 -0.46 -4.34
N HIS A 95 -10.50 0.11 -3.19
CA HIS A 95 -11.77 -0.12 -2.51
C HIS A 95 -12.98 0.30 -3.35
N VAL A 96 -12.95 1.51 -3.95
CA VAL A 96 -14.08 2.00 -4.76
C VAL A 96 -14.19 1.31 -6.11
N VAL A 97 -13.06 0.91 -6.69
CA VAL A 97 -13.04 0.15 -7.95
C VAL A 97 -13.42 -1.32 -7.74
N GLY A 98 -13.34 -1.83 -6.51
CA GLY A 98 -13.63 -3.24 -6.20
C GLY A 98 -12.52 -4.20 -6.60
N ILE A 99 -11.25 -3.76 -6.53
CA ILE A 99 -10.07 -4.59 -6.81
C ILE A 99 -9.18 -4.70 -5.58
N ALA A 100 -8.32 -5.72 -5.54
CA ALA A 100 -7.31 -5.82 -4.50
C ALA A 100 -6.32 -4.65 -4.60
N TYR A 101 -6.00 -4.01 -3.47
CA TYR A 101 -5.05 -2.87 -3.45
C TYR A 101 -3.66 -3.22 -4.02
N LYS A 102 -3.21 -4.47 -3.82
CA LYS A 102 -1.97 -4.98 -4.42
C LYS A 102 -1.98 -4.90 -5.94
N THR A 103 -3.14 -5.04 -6.59
CA THR A 103 -3.26 -4.92 -8.05
C THR A 103 -2.93 -3.51 -8.52
N VAL A 104 -3.40 -2.49 -7.80
CA VAL A 104 -3.07 -1.08 -8.11
C VAL A 104 -1.57 -0.85 -7.95
N TYR A 105 -0.97 -1.29 -6.84
CA TYR A 105 0.49 -1.20 -6.64
C TYR A 105 1.29 -1.93 -7.72
N ASN A 106 0.91 -3.16 -8.09
CA ASN A 106 1.57 -3.90 -9.16
C ASN A 106 1.52 -3.14 -10.50
N TRP A 107 0.42 -2.45 -10.81
CA TRP A 107 0.31 -1.64 -12.02
C TRP A 107 1.16 -0.37 -11.98
N ILE A 108 1.32 0.24 -10.80
CA ILE A 108 2.26 1.36 -10.60
C ILE A 108 3.70 0.85 -10.80
N ASP A 109 4.08 -0.25 -10.15
CA ASP A 109 5.43 -0.82 -10.22
C ASP A 109 5.81 -1.28 -11.64
N GLN A 110 4.83 -1.78 -12.40
CA GLN A 110 5.01 -2.15 -13.81
C GLN A 110 5.04 -0.94 -14.77
N GLY A 111 4.81 0.28 -14.27
CA GLY A 111 4.74 1.49 -15.10
C GLY A 111 3.51 1.53 -16.01
N LEU A 112 2.45 0.80 -15.69
CA LEU A 112 1.21 0.77 -16.48
C LEU A 112 0.31 1.98 -16.20
N LEU A 113 0.46 2.59 -15.02
CA LEU A 113 -0.20 3.83 -14.59
C LEU A 113 0.82 4.96 -14.60
N ASP A 114 0.43 6.13 -15.09
CA ASP A 114 1.25 7.36 -15.07
C ASP A 114 1.17 8.02 -13.69
N VAL A 115 1.49 7.27 -12.64
CA VAL A 115 1.44 7.76 -11.25
C VAL A 115 2.86 7.80 -10.74
N GLN A 116 3.31 8.98 -10.32
CA GLN A 116 4.65 9.18 -9.78
C GLN A 116 4.61 9.17 -8.25
N LEU A 117 5.77 8.98 -7.62
CA LEU A 117 5.89 9.04 -6.16
C LEU A 117 5.30 10.33 -5.55
N PRO A 118 5.46 11.53 -6.15
CA PRO A 118 4.84 12.77 -5.68
C PRO A 118 3.30 12.77 -5.71
N ASP A 119 2.67 11.91 -6.50
CA ASP A 119 1.20 11.85 -6.58
C ASP A 119 0.59 11.08 -5.41
N LEU A 120 1.37 10.24 -4.75
CA LEU A 120 0.93 9.47 -3.60
C LEU A 120 0.81 10.37 -2.35
N PRO A 121 -0.23 10.21 -1.51
CA PRO A 121 -0.48 11.07 -0.35
C PRO A 121 0.69 11.21 0.64
N ASP A 122 1.47 10.13 0.81
CA ASP A 122 2.63 10.10 1.71
C ASP A 122 3.97 10.22 0.98
N HIS A 123 3.97 10.36 -0.36
CA HIS A 123 5.19 10.36 -1.19
C HIS A 123 6.13 9.17 -0.94
N GLY A 124 5.56 8.01 -0.59
CA GLY A 124 6.32 6.81 -0.19
C GLY A 124 6.90 6.86 1.23
N ILE A 125 6.65 7.92 2.00
CA ILE A 125 7.16 8.09 3.36
C ILE A 125 6.19 7.49 4.37
N ARG A 126 6.41 6.22 4.73
CA ARG A 126 5.71 5.61 5.87
C ARG A 126 6.34 6.08 7.19
N ARG A 127 5.72 7.06 7.84
CA ARG A 127 6.09 7.45 9.21
C ARG A 127 5.54 6.43 10.19
N HIS A 128 6.41 5.63 10.80
CA HIS A 128 6.01 4.82 11.94
C HIS A 128 5.58 5.76 13.06
N ARG A 129 4.35 5.62 13.58
CA ARG A 129 3.95 6.37 14.77
C ARG A 129 4.92 5.99 15.90
N ALA A 130 5.48 6.98 16.58
CA ALA A 130 6.28 6.73 17.76
C ALA A 130 5.43 5.95 18.78
N LYS A 131 6.02 4.91 19.38
CA LYS A 131 5.34 4.13 20.42
C LYS A 131 4.93 5.08 21.55
N GLU A 132 3.66 5.02 21.96
CA GLU A 132 3.15 5.84 23.06
C GLU A 132 3.91 5.49 24.35
N LYS A 133 4.47 6.50 25.02
CA LYS A 133 5.30 6.35 26.23
C LYS A 133 4.72 7.02 27.45
N ARG A 134 3.59 7.74 27.33
CA ARG A 134 2.99 8.52 28.42
C ARG A 134 2.37 7.68 29.54
N GLY A 135 2.30 6.35 29.37
CA GLY A 135 1.62 5.45 30.30
C GLY A 135 0.10 5.58 30.21
N THR A 136 -0.61 4.65 30.82
CA THR A 136 -2.07 4.70 30.98
C THR A 136 -2.41 5.14 32.41
N PHE A 137 -3.37 6.05 32.54
CA PHE A 137 -3.88 6.46 33.84
C PHE A 137 -4.67 5.30 34.46
N SER A 138 -4.16 4.69 35.53
CA SER A 138 -4.72 3.47 36.13
C SER A 138 -5.27 3.65 37.55
N HIS A 139 -5.25 4.86 38.10
CA HIS A 139 -5.64 5.11 39.49
C HIS A 139 -6.63 6.27 39.57
N GLY A 140 -7.69 6.14 40.36
CA GLY A 140 -8.73 7.17 40.51
C GLY A 140 -10.10 6.67 40.05
N ARG A 141 -11.11 7.54 40.11
CA ARG A 141 -12.46 7.23 39.61
C ARG A 141 -12.55 7.53 38.13
N SER A 142 -13.12 6.61 37.36
CA SER A 142 -13.38 6.83 35.93
C SER A 142 -14.42 7.95 35.76
N ILE A 143 -14.31 8.71 34.67
CA ILE A 143 -15.36 9.67 34.30
C ILE A 143 -16.70 8.96 34.04
N GLU A 144 -16.66 7.68 33.67
CA GLU A 144 -17.83 6.82 33.46
C GLU A 144 -18.59 6.51 34.76
N GLU A 145 -17.93 6.59 35.92
CA GLU A 145 -18.56 6.35 37.23
C GLU A 145 -19.33 7.58 37.77
N ARG A 146 -19.38 8.66 36.99
CA ARG A 146 -20.07 9.89 37.37
C ARG A 146 -21.59 9.65 37.54
N PRO A 147 -22.23 10.24 38.58
CA PRO A 147 -23.68 10.17 38.74
C PRO A 147 -24.44 10.64 37.49
N HIS A 148 -25.40 9.84 37.01
CA HIS A 148 -26.21 10.12 35.82
C HIS A 148 -26.89 11.49 35.83
N LYS A 149 -27.25 12.01 37.01
CA LYS A 149 -27.86 13.34 37.13
C LYS A 149 -27.01 14.47 36.54
N ILE A 150 -25.68 14.33 36.52
CA ILE A 150 -24.74 15.33 36.00
C ILE A 150 -24.78 15.38 34.46
N GLU A 151 -25.13 14.28 33.80
CA GLU A 151 -25.28 14.24 32.34
C GLU A 151 -26.49 15.04 31.84
N THR A 152 -27.50 15.23 32.70
CA THR A 152 -28.68 16.04 32.35
C THR A 152 -28.38 17.55 32.28
N ARG A 153 -27.23 17.98 32.83
CA ARG A 153 -26.76 19.38 32.86
C ARG A 153 -27.76 20.37 33.47
N GLN A 154 -28.56 19.91 34.42
CA GLN A 154 -29.59 20.70 35.09
C GLN A 154 -29.08 21.42 36.35
N GLU A 155 -27.96 20.96 36.93
CA GLU A 155 -27.33 21.53 38.13
C GLU A 155 -26.05 22.32 37.78
N PHE A 156 -25.85 23.47 38.41
CA PHE A 156 -24.60 24.25 38.30
C PHE A 156 -23.55 23.72 39.28
N GLY A 157 -22.27 23.83 38.95
CA GLY A 157 -21.15 23.50 39.83
C GLY A 157 -20.38 22.24 39.44
N HIS A 158 -20.67 21.70 38.25
CA HIS A 158 -19.93 20.57 37.70
C HIS A 158 -18.90 21.06 36.70
N PHE A 159 -17.66 21.20 37.15
CA PHE A 159 -16.54 21.64 36.32
C PHE A 159 -15.77 20.45 35.75
N GLU A 160 -15.42 20.54 34.48
CA GLU A 160 -14.49 19.64 33.81
C GLU A 160 -13.19 20.38 33.53
N ALA A 161 -12.08 19.73 33.84
CA ALA A 161 -10.75 20.30 33.72
C ALA A 161 -9.97 19.55 32.66
N ASP A 162 -9.56 20.26 31.61
CA ASP A 162 -8.72 19.73 30.53
C ASP A 162 -7.40 20.50 30.46
N THR A 163 -6.38 19.87 29.86
CA THR A 163 -5.08 20.51 29.60
C THR A 163 -4.80 20.54 28.11
N VAL A 164 -4.64 21.74 27.55
CA VAL A 164 -4.28 21.96 26.15
C VAL A 164 -2.79 22.23 26.04
N LEU A 165 -2.09 21.42 25.26
CA LEU A 165 -0.65 21.57 25.01
C LEU A 165 -0.40 22.32 23.69
N SER A 166 0.52 23.29 23.71
CA SER A 166 0.97 23.94 22.47
C SER A 166 1.87 23.00 21.67
N GLY A 167 1.46 22.72 20.43
CA GLY A 167 2.28 21.99 19.45
C GLY A 167 3.41 22.83 18.84
N LYS A 168 3.33 24.17 18.94
CA LYS A 168 4.29 25.10 18.32
C LYS A 168 5.46 25.49 19.25
N ARG A 169 5.24 25.52 20.57
CA ARG A 169 6.26 25.88 21.55
C ARG A 169 6.34 24.83 22.65
N LYS A 170 7.51 24.20 22.80
CA LYS A 170 7.78 23.23 23.86
C LYS A 170 7.56 23.88 25.23
N GLY A 171 6.96 23.13 26.16
CA GLY A 171 6.73 23.56 27.55
C GLY A 171 5.45 24.36 27.81
N GLN A 172 4.83 24.99 26.81
CA GLN A 172 3.60 25.77 27.06
C GLN A 172 2.36 24.88 27.14
N ALA A 173 1.51 25.15 28.14
CA ALA A 173 0.24 24.49 28.39
C ALA A 173 -0.78 25.49 28.96
N VAL A 174 -2.06 25.16 28.79
CA VAL A 174 -3.19 25.94 29.31
C VAL A 174 -4.18 24.95 29.94
N ALA A 175 -4.67 25.26 31.14
CA ALA A 175 -5.78 24.57 31.77
C ALA A 175 -7.09 25.22 31.35
N THR A 176 -8.07 24.41 31.01
CA THR A 176 -9.43 24.84 30.69
C THR A 176 -10.39 24.21 31.68
N PHE A 177 -11.13 25.05 32.39
CA PHE A 177 -12.19 24.64 33.31
C PHE A 177 -13.54 25.01 32.71
N VAL A 178 -14.36 24.01 32.41
CA VAL A 178 -15.65 24.19 31.75
C VAL A 178 -16.75 23.73 32.68
N GLU A 179 -17.67 24.64 33.02
CA GLU A 179 -18.87 24.31 33.79
C GLU A 179 -19.93 23.70 32.85
N ARG A 180 -20.47 22.52 33.19
CA ARG A 180 -21.27 21.72 32.26
C ARG A 180 -22.65 22.31 31.93
N LYS A 181 -23.29 23.04 32.84
CA LYS A 181 -24.62 23.64 32.64
C LYS A 181 -24.56 24.94 31.84
N SER A 182 -23.85 25.93 32.36
CA SER A 182 -23.69 27.28 31.82
C SER A 182 -22.71 27.37 30.66
N ARG A 183 -21.84 26.37 30.49
CA ARG A 183 -20.70 26.38 29.54
C ARG A 183 -19.70 27.50 29.82
N LEU A 184 -19.73 28.10 31.01
CA LEU A 184 -18.71 29.04 31.44
C LEU A 184 -17.35 28.36 31.33
N THR A 185 -16.48 28.96 30.53
CA THR A 185 -15.15 28.43 30.25
C THR A 185 -14.11 29.38 30.82
N ILE A 186 -13.35 28.90 31.79
CA ILE A 186 -12.25 29.63 32.41
C ILE A 186 -10.95 29.03 31.89
N VAL A 187 -10.12 29.89 31.31
CA VAL A 187 -8.88 29.50 30.64
C VAL A 187 -7.70 30.10 31.40
N LYS A 188 -6.79 29.24 31.86
CA LYS A 188 -5.61 29.66 32.63
C LYS A 188 -4.33 29.13 32.02
N ARG A 189 -3.38 30.02 31.79
CA ARG A 189 -2.05 29.63 31.35
C ARG A 189 -1.30 28.92 32.49
N LEU A 190 -0.74 27.76 32.19
CA LEU A 190 0.09 27.00 33.13
C LEU A 190 1.56 27.38 32.99
N HIS A 191 2.28 27.35 34.11
CA HIS A 191 3.74 27.58 34.16
C HIS A 191 4.55 26.34 33.74
N GLY A 192 3.96 25.13 33.85
CA GLY A 192 4.57 23.87 33.48
C GLY A 192 3.56 22.84 32.93
N ARG A 193 4.07 21.65 32.58
CA ARG A 193 3.29 20.49 32.07
C ARG A 193 3.18 19.37 33.08
N ASP A 194 3.32 19.70 34.35
CA ASP A 194 3.30 18.78 35.48
C ASP A 194 1.99 18.87 36.26
N SER A 195 1.77 17.88 37.12
CA SER A 195 0.61 17.85 38.01
C SER A 195 0.60 19.04 38.97
N GLN A 196 1.77 19.50 39.43
CA GLN A 196 1.90 20.63 40.36
C GLN A 196 1.32 21.91 39.77
N SER A 197 1.65 22.23 38.52
CA SER A 197 1.10 23.40 37.82
C SER A 197 -0.42 23.32 37.68
N MET A 198 -0.96 22.13 37.39
CA MET A 198 -2.40 21.91 37.27
C MET A 198 -3.11 22.03 38.63
N THR A 199 -2.54 21.45 39.69
CA THR A 199 -3.08 21.56 41.06
C THR A 199 -3.12 23.01 41.51
N GLN A 200 -2.07 23.79 41.26
CA GLN A 200 -2.05 25.21 41.57
C GLN A 200 -3.15 25.98 40.84
N ALA A 201 -3.37 25.69 39.55
CA ALA A 201 -4.45 26.31 38.79
C ALA A 201 -5.83 25.98 39.35
N VAL A 202 -6.06 24.73 39.82
CA VAL A 202 -7.31 24.31 40.47
C VAL A 202 -7.51 25.02 41.80
N LEU A 203 -6.48 25.12 42.64
CA LEU A 203 -6.57 25.79 43.94
C LEU A 203 -6.91 27.27 43.78
N GLU A 204 -6.27 27.94 42.83
CA GLU A 204 -6.55 29.35 42.55
C GLU A 204 -7.93 29.58 41.95
N LEU A 205 -8.52 28.58 41.26
CA LEU A 205 -9.90 28.64 40.79
C LEU A 205 -10.88 28.51 41.97
N ALA A 206 -10.58 27.64 42.93
CA ALA A 206 -11.41 27.39 44.09
C ALA A 206 -11.40 28.54 45.11
N SER A 207 -10.39 29.42 45.06
CA SER A 207 -10.25 30.59 45.94
C SER A 207 -10.86 31.89 45.38
N GLN A 208 -11.52 31.84 44.22
CA GLN A 208 -12.21 32.98 43.60
C GLN A 208 -13.68 33.03 43.99
#